data_AF-A0A6G5R5Z5-F1
#
_entry.id   AF-A0A6G5R5Z5-F1
#
_cell.length_a   1.000
_cell.length_b   1.000
_cell.length_c   1.000
_cell.angle_alpha   90.00
_cell.angle_beta   90.00
_cell.angle_gamma   90.00
#
_symmetry.space_group_name_H-M   'P 1'
#
loop_
_entity.id
_entity.type
_entity.pdbx_description
1 polymer ?
#
loop_
_entity_poly.entity_id
_entity_poly.type
_entity_poly.pdbx_seq_one_letter_code
_entity_poly.pdbx_strand_id
1 'polypeptide(L)' 'MRLGKSLWLLIAIKLVIMFGILKVFIFDENLNTKFNTNEEKADFVILNLTKE' A
#
# COMPACT_ATOMS: atom_id res chain seq x y z
N MET A 1 -17.34 -30.35 -12.49
CA MET A 1 -16.72 -29.01 -12.65
C MET A 1 -16.09 -28.56 -11.32
N ARG A 2 -14.84 -28.94 -11.03
CA ARG A 2 -14.19 -28.67 -9.71
C ARG A 2 -12.83 -27.98 -9.83
N LEU A 3 -12.28 -27.89 -11.05
CA LEU A 3 -10.95 -27.34 -11.31
C LEU A 3 -10.92 -25.81 -11.21
N GLY A 4 -11.98 -25.12 -11.64
CA GLY A 4 -12.01 -23.65 -11.69
C GLY A 4 -11.93 -22.97 -10.33
N LYS A 5 -12.67 -23.46 -9.32
CA LYS A 5 -12.68 -22.85 -7.97
C LYS A 5 -11.33 -23.00 -7.26
N SER A 6 -10.68 -24.15 -7.40
CA SER A 6 -9.37 -24.38 -6.81
C SER A 6 -8.29 -23.50 -7.44
N LEU A 7 -8.36 -23.28 -8.76
CA LEU A 7 -7.42 -22.42 -9.47
C LEU A 7 -7.61 -20.95 -9.09
N TRP A 8 -8.87 -20.51 -8.96
CA TRP A 8 -9.20 -19.16 -8.52
C TRP A 8 -8.72 -18.85 -7.11
N LEU A 9 -8.82 -19.82 -6.20
CA LEU A 9 -8.27 -19.69 -4.83
C LEU A 9 -6.76 -19.48 -4.85
N LEU A 10 -6.03 -20.26 -5.65
CA LEU A 10 -4.58 -20.11 -5.84
C LEU A 10 -4.20 -18.72 -6.40
N ILE A 11 -4.96 -18.23 -7.37
CA ILE A 11 -4.75 -16.90 -7.95
C ILE A 11 -5.00 -15.81 -6.91
N ALA A 12 -6.08 -15.90 -6.13
CA ALA A 12 -6.40 -14.93 -5.08
C ALA A 12 -5.29 -14.88 -4.02
N ILE A 13 -4.78 -16.03 -3.58
CA ILE A 13 -3.66 -16.11 -2.63
C ILE A 13 -2.41 -15.43 -3.20
N LYS A 14 -2.06 -15.70 -4.46
CA LYS A 14 -0.93 -15.04 -5.13
C LYS A 14 -1.12 -13.53 -5.21
N LEU A 15 -2.33 -13.06 -5.55
CA LEU A 15 -2.63 -11.64 -5.61
C LEU A 15 -2.50 -10.96 -4.24
N VAL A 16 -2.97 -11.59 -3.16
CA VAL A 16 -2.79 -11.07 -1.79
C VAL A 16 -1.32 -11.01 -1.41
N ILE A 17 -0.53 -12.03 -1.73
CA ILE A 17 0.92 -12.05 -1.46
C ILE A 17 1.63 -10.96 -2.28
N MET A 18 1.33 -10.85 -3.58
CA MET A 18 1.91 -9.81 -4.43
C MET A 18 1.52 -8.41 -3.95
N PHE A 19 0.28 -8.19 -3.53
CA PHE A 19 -0.17 -6.91 -2.98
C PHE A 19 0.48 -6.62 -1.63
N GLY A 20 0.71 -7.63 -0.79
CA GLY A 20 1.43 -7.50 0.46
C GLY A 20 2.90 -7.11 0.26
N ILE A 21 3.59 -7.76 -0.69
CA ILE A 21 4.97 -7.43 -1.06
C ILE A 21 5.03 -6.02 -1.64
N LEU A 22 4.20 -5.69 -2.63
CA LEU A 22 4.13 -4.33 -3.17
C LEU A 22 3.79 -3.31 -2.08
N LYS A 23 2.93 -3.65 -1.12
CA LYS A 23 2.63 -2.77 0.01
C LYS A 23 3.88 -2.48 0.84
N VAL A 24 4.65 -3.50 1.19
CA VAL A 24 5.87 -3.31 1.97
C VAL A 24 6.93 -2.56 1.16
N PHE A 25 7.19 -2.96 -0.09
CA PHE A 25 8.25 -2.34 -0.91
C PHE A 25 7.89 -0.97 -1.48
N ILE A 26 6.62 -0.67 -1.77
CA ILE A 26 6.17 0.62 -2.33
C ILE A 26 5.74 1.60 -1.22
N PHE A 27 5.28 1.10 -0.07
CA PHE A 27 4.79 1.93 1.04
C PHE A 27 5.67 1.84 2.30
N ASP A 28 6.93 1.45 2.17
CA ASP A 28 7.92 1.45 3.27
C ASP A 28 8.12 2.88 3.83
N GLU A 29 8.04 3.88 2.95
CA GLU A 29 8.20 5.28 3.30
C GLU A 29 6.86 5.97 3.54
N ASN A 30 6.08 5.45 4.49
CA ASN A 30 4.89 6.16 4.95
C ASN A 30 5.28 7.46 5.66
N LEU A 31 4.45 8.49 5.50
CA LEU A 31 4.54 9.77 6.21
C LEU A 31 4.71 9.61 7.75
N ASN A 32 4.20 8.52 8.32
CA ASN A 32 4.33 8.22 9.75
C ASN A 32 5.75 7.85 10.18
N THR A 33 6.61 7.39 9.26
CA THR A 33 8.00 7.04 9.56
C THR A 33 8.92 8.27 9.48
N LYS A 34 8.49 9.32 8.75
CA LYS A 34 9.25 10.56 8.54
C LYS A 34 8.83 11.73 9.45
N PHE A 35 7.60 11.74 9.96
CA PHE A 35 7.06 12.84 10.76
C PHE A 35 6.60 12.33 12.13
N ASN A 36 7.05 12.98 13.19
CA ASN A 36 6.73 12.60 14.57
C ASN A 36 5.40 13.17 15.05
N THR A 37 4.97 14.30 14.48
CA THR A 37 3.71 14.98 14.83
C THR A 37 2.71 14.98 13.69
N ASN A 38 1.43 15.01 14.06
CA ASN A 38 0.35 15.03 13.08
C ASN A 38 0.29 16.37 12.33
N GLU A 39 0.69 17.47 12.98
CA GLU A 39 0.79 18.80 12.39
C GLU A 39 1.85 18.83 11.27
N GLU A 40 3.08 18.36 11.51
CA GLU A 40 4.14 18.32 10.49
C GLU A 40 3.74 17.48 9.27
N LYS A 41 3.03 16.38 9.51
CA LYS A 41 2.52 15.53 8.45
C LYS A 41 1.45 16.24 7.61
N ALA A 42 0.53 16.96 8.25
CA ALA A 42 -0.52 17.70 7.55
C ALA A 42 0.06 18.82 6.68
N ASP A 43 1.00 19.59 7.22
CA ASP A 43 1.68 20.67 6.48
C ASP A 43 2.46 20.13 5.28
N PHE A 44 3.19 19.01 5.44
CA PHE A 44 3.90 18.39 4.34
C PHE A 44 2.95 17.93 3.22
N VAL A 45 1.81 17.32 3.56
CA VAL A 45 0.83 16.87 2.56
C VAL A 45 0.21 18.06 1.82
N ILE A 46 -0.20 19.11 2.54
CA ILE A 46 -0.81 20.31 1.95
C ILE A 46 0.18 21.01 0.99
N LEU A 47 1.45 21.13 1.38
CA LEU A 47 2.48 21.73 0.55
C LEU A 47 2.72 20.96 -0.75
N ASN A 48 2.69 19.63 -0.72
CA ASN A 48 2.93 18.80 -1.90
C ASN A 48 1.70 18.64 -2.80
N LEU A 49 0.48 18.75 -2.25
CA LEU A 49 -0.76 18.73 -3.05
C LEU A 49 -1.04 20.05 -3.77
N THR A 50 -0.48 21.15 -3.26
CA THR A 50 -0.68 22.51 -3.81
C THR A 50 0.50 22.96 -4.67
N LYS A 51 1.60 22.19 -4.70
CA LYS A 51 2.67 22.36 -5.68
C LYS A 51 2.22 21.71 -6.99
N GLU A 52 1.72 22.56 -7.89
CA GLU A 52 1.52 22.22 -9.30
C GLU A 52 2.84 21.90 -10.02
#